data_AF-A0A831NTZ9-F1
#
_entry.id   AF-A0A831NTZ9-F1
#
_cell.length_a   1.000
_cell.length_b   1.000
_cell.length_c   1.000
_cell.angle_alpha   90.00
_cell.angle_beta   90.00
_cell.angle_gamma   90.00
#
_symmetry.space_group_name_H-M   'P 1'
#
loop_
_entity.id
_entity.type
_entity.pdbx_description
1 polymer ?
#
loop_
_entity_poly.entity_id
_entity_poly.type
_entity_poly.pdbx_seq_one_letter_code
_entity_poly.pdbx_strand_id
1 'polypeptide(L)'
;VQDLDGLRCTIHLGGRAVPLESGLIGRYNVLNLLTAAGVGLALELEPEQICGGLAAVRGVAGRLERVRLAGQGQWPPGPAVFVDYAHTPDALENVLRTLRRLVSGRLVCVFGCGGDRDRGKRAMMGEVVGRLADVALLSSDNPRRENAAAIAADIEPGLRQGRMEKTDLEHLLSGKTRARGYVLVADRRQAIQAACALATGEDLVLVAGKGHETYQIIGDEKRFFDDRLEAKNALLRWNTDHLLRATGGTLSSGGRRVLLGAISTDSRTIEPGDVFLALTGEHFDGHDYVDIAVRKGAAAVIVERPLPPDRRQETAVILVADTLRALGDLARYRRRLLAPAVRVVGITGSSGKTTVKEMTAAIFAAEYEAVGCDSVLKTRGNLNNLIGLPLSLLRLKAEHRVAVLEMGMNRPGEIKRLAGIADPDIGCITNVQAAHLEGLGTIDGVAAAKGELFAAMRDDAVRVINYDDPLVRRLARQGRGGRIGFAVTRSGRRYHPEVRVTRVRSLGVAGMRFTLQINDRQQRLTVPAVGQHNVGNCA
;
A
#
# COMPACT_ATOMS: atom_id res chain seq x y z
N VAL A 1 -1.06 26.97 -19.03
CA VAL A 1 -0.37 25.69 -19.34
C VAL A 1 -0.95 24.60 -18.46
N GLN A 2 -1.06 23.36 -18.95
CA GLN A 2 -1.59 22.23 -18.18
C GLN A 2 -0.72 21.00 -18.44
N ASP A 3 -0.45 20.23 -17.40
CA ASP A 3 0.26 18.95 -17.44
C ASP A 3 -0.48 17.90 -16.57
N LEU A 4 0.17 16.78 -16.26
CA LEU A 4 -0.41 15.73 -15.42
C LEU A 4 -0.43 16.09 -13.92
N ASP A 5 0.30 17.13 -13.51
CA ASP A 5 0.42 17.55 -12.12
C ASP A 5 -0.49 18.73 -11.77
N GLY A 6 -1.03 19.43 -12.77
CA GLY A 6 -2.04 20.46 -12.58
C GLY A 6 -2.13 21.46 -13.73
N LEU A 7 -2.56 22.66 -13.39
CA LEU A 7 -2.61 23.79 -14.30
C LEU A 7 -1.87 25.01 -13.72
N ARG A 8 -1.27 25.77 -14.63
CA ARG A 8 -0.59 27.04 -14.36
C ARG A 8 -1.22 28.11 -15.25
N CYS A 9 -1.80 29.14 -14.65
CA CYS A 9 -2.45 30.23 -15.35
C CYS A 9 -2.23 31.56 -14.65
N THR A 10 -2.59 32.65 -15.32
CA THR A 10 -2.72 33.97 -14.72
C THR A 10 -4.21 34.27 -14.63
N ILE A 11 -4.70 34.54 -13.42
CA ILE A 11 -6.10 34.90 -13.17
C ILE A 11 -6.20 36.42 -13.05
N HIS A 12 -7.20 36.99 -13.69
CA HIS A 12 -7.49 38.42 -13.63
C HIS A 12 -8.66 38.64 -12.66
N LEU A 13 -8.39 39.27 -11.51
CA LEU A 13 -9.36 39.51 -10.43
C LEU A 13 -9.39 41.00 -10.11
N GLY A 14 -10.54 41.65 -10.29
CA GLY A 14 -10.70 43.08 -9.98
C GLY A 14 -9.70 44.01 -10.67
N GLY A 15 -9.25 43.66 -11.89
CA GLY A 15 -8.24 44.41 -12.64
C GLY A 15 -6.78 44.07 -12.31
N ARG A 16 -6.51 43.21 -11.31
CA ARG A 16 -5.16 42.70 -11.01
C ARG A 16 -4.93 41.34 -11.66
N ALA A 17 -3.70 41.11 -12.13
CA ALA A 17 -3.27 39.83 -12.68
C ALA A 17 -2.40 39.08 -11.66
N VAL A 18 -2.83 37.89 -11.26
CA VAL A 18 -2.15 37.08 -10.25
C VAL A 18 -1.78 35.70 -10.83
N PRO A 19 -0.52 35.23 -10.71
CA PRO A 19 -0.17 33.88 -11.11
C PRO A 19 -0.83 32.85 -10.17
N LEU A 20 -1.40 31.80 -10.75
CA LEU A 20 -2.04 30.70 -10.03
C LEU A 20 -1.47 29.36 -10.51
N GLU A 21 -0.97 28.59 -9.54
CA GLU A 21 -0.68 27.17 -9.73
C GLU A 21 -1.73 26.36 -8.97
N SER A 22 -2.46 25.49 -9.68
CA SER A 22 -3.50 24.64 -9.09
C SER A 22 -3.22 23.17 -9.42
N GLY A 23 -3.46 22.29 -8.44
CA GLY A 23 -3.38 20.83 -8.65
C GLY A 23 -4.56 20.27 -9.46
N LEU A 24 -5.58 21.08 -9.73
CA LEU A 24 -6.74 20.67 -10.52
C LEU A 24 -6.39 20.56 -12.01
N ILE A 25 -7.03 19.61 -12.69
CA ILE A 25 -6.75 19.27 -14.08
C ILE A 25 -7.99 19.50 -14.94
N GLY A 26 -7.79 20.03 -16.14
CA GLY A 26 -8.84 20.21 -17.14
C GLY A 26 -9.40 21.61 -17.20
N ARG A 27 -9.86 21.99 -18.40
CA ARG A 27 -10.40 23.34 -18.66
C ARG A 27 -11.66 23.64 -17.85
N TYR A 28 -12.49 22.63 -17.56
CA TYR A 28 -13.66 22.82 -16.72
C TYR A 28 -13.29 23.24 -15.29
N ASN A 29 -12.13 22.79 -14.78
CA ASN A 29 -11.64 23.24 -13.48
C ASN A 29 -11.14 24.68 -13.51
N VAL A 30 -10.70 25.22 -14.66
CA VAL A 30 -10.46 26.66 -14.79
C VAL A 30 -11.74 27.45 -14.52
N LEU A 31 -12.88 27.00 -15.07
CA LEU A 31 -14.18 27.63 -14.78
C LEU A 31 -14.55 27.50 -13.30
N ASN A 32 -14.36 26.34 -12.69
CA ASN A 32 -14.61 26.15 -11.24
C ASN A 32 -13.76 27.09 -10.38
N LEU A 33 -12.47 27.25 -10.72
CA LEU A 33 -11.55 28.16 -10.05
C LEU A 33 -12.00 29.63 -10.21
N LEU A 34 -12.42 30.03 -11.42
CA LEU A 34 -12.94 31.37 -11.68
C LEU A 34 -14.23 31.64 -10.90
N THR A 35 -15.14 30.66 -10.83
CA THR A 35 -16.37 30.76 -10.04
C THR A 35 -16.07 30.93 -8.55
N ALA A 36 -15.17 30.11 -8.01
CA ALA A 36 -14.73 30.23 -6.61
C ALA A 36 -14.03 31.58 -6.34
N ALA A 37 -13.23 32.06 -7.29
CA ALA A 37 -12.61 33.38 -7.20
C ALA A 37 -13.65 34.51 -7.19
N GLY A 38 -14.71 34.39 -8.00
CA GLY A 38 -15.84 35.33 -8.01
C GLY A 38 -16.56 35.39 -6.66
N VAL A 39 -16.73 34.25 -5.99
CA VAL A 39 -17.27 34.20 -4.61
C VAL A 39 -16.34 34.92 -3.63
N GLY A 40 -15.03 34.69 -3.73
CA GLY A 40 -14.05 35.40 -2.89
C GLY A 40 -14.06 36.91 -3.10
N LEU A 41 -14.16 37.36 -4.36
CA LEU A 41 -14.29 38.78 -4.70
C LEU A 41 -15.58 39.40 -4.16
N ALA A 42 -16.70 38.68 -4.21
CA ALA A 42 -17.97 39.14 -3.65
C ALA A 42 -17.95 39.28 -2.11
N LEU A 43 -16.99 38.63 -1.45
CA LEU A 43 -16.72 38.75 -0.01
C LEU A 43 -15.58 39.73 0.31
N GLU A 44 -15.18 40.56 -0.66
CA GLU A 44 -14.17 41.62 -0.48
C GLU A 44 -12.78 41.08 -0.05
N LEU A 45 -12.44 39.85 -0.43
CA LEU A 45 -11.10 39.29 -0.21
C LEU A 45 -10.10 39.83 -1.23
N GLU A 46 -8.84 40.01 -0.81
CA GLU A 46 -7.77 40.44 -1.72
C GLU A 46 -7.43 39.32 -2.74
N PRO A 47 -7.09 39.66 -4.00
CA PRO A 47 -6.74 38.69 -5.03
C PRO A 47 -5.69 37.66 -4.62
N GLU A 48 -4.67 38.07 -3.85
CA GLU A 48 -3.62 37.20 -3.35
C GLU A 48 -4.14 36.16 -2.34
N GLN A 49 -5.11 36.55 -1.49
CA GLN A 49 -5.76 35.63 -0.55
C GLN A 49 -6.60 34.61 -1.28
N ILE A 50 -7.35 35.05 -2.30
CA ILE A 50 -8.16 34.19 -3.16
C ILE A 50 -7.25 33.17 -3.86
N CYS A 51 -6.20 33.63 -4.55
CA CYS A 51 -5.26 32.75 -5.24
C CYS A 51 -4.53 31.79 -4.30
N GLY A 52 -4.16 32.25 -3.10
CA GLY A 52 -3.58 31.38 -2.06
C GLY A 52 -4.53 30.26 -1.65
N GLY A 53 -5.81 30.57 -1.44
CA GLY A 53 -6.85 29.58 -1.14
C GLY A 53 -7.09 28.59 -2.28
N LEU A 54 -7.15 29.08 -3.52
CA LEU A 54 -7.31 28.23 -4.70
C LEU A 54 -6.11 27.31 -4.93
N ALA A 55 -4.89 27.81 -4.74
CA ALA A 55 -3.65 27.04 -4.87
C ALA A 55 -3.52 25.93 -3.80
N ALA A 56 -4.13 26.14 -2.63
CA ALA A 56 -4.15 25.15 -1.55
C ALA A 56 -5.02 23.91 -1.89
N VAL A 57 -5.97 24.04 -2.82
CA VAL A 57 -6.79 22.91 -3.30
C VAL A 57 -5.96 22.02 -4.23
N ARG A 58 -5.41 20.94 -3.67
CA ARG A 58 -4.60 19.97 -4.42
C ARG A 58 -5.42 19.00 -5.29
N GLY A 59 -6.71 18.88 -5.03
CA GLY A 59 -7.60 17.93 -5.69
C GLY A 59 -8.96 17.86 -4.99
N VAL A 60 -9.96 17.35 -5.68
CA VAL A 60 -11.27 17.02 -5.09
C VAL A 60 -11.43 15.51 -5.16
N ALA A 61 -11.80 14.90 -4.04
CA ALA A 61 -11.96 13.45 -3.94
C ALA A 61 -12.85 12.92 -5.08
N GLY A 62 -12.34 11.99 -5.87
CA GLY A 62 -13.07 11.36 -6.97
C GLY A 62 -13.44 12.29 -8.13
N ARG A 63 -12.79 13.45 -8.29
CA ARG A 63 -12.99 14.38 -9.41
C ARG A 63 -11.66 14.60 -10.11
N LEU A 64 -11.44 13.80 -11.15
CA LEU A 64 -10.21 13.66 -11.90
C LEU A 64 -9.00 13.58 -10.96
N GLU A 65 -9.17 12.80 -9.89
CA GLU A 65 -8.21 12.66 -8.81
C GLU A 65 -7.06 11.80 -9.30
N ARG A 66 -5.84 12.35 -9.32
CA ARG A 66 -4.65 11.58 -9.67
C ARG A 66 -4.29 10.64 -8.54
N VAL A 67 -4.25 9.34 -8.84
CA VAL A 67 -3.79 8.32 -7.91
C VAL A 67 -2.26 8.31 -7.91
N ARG A 68 -1.68 8.58 -6.73
CA ARG A 68 -0.24 8.51 -6.49
C ARG A 68 0.06 7.57 -5.34
N LEU A 69 1.20 6.87 -5.44
CA LEU A 69 1.79 6.19 -4.29
C LEU A 69 2.49 7.23 -3.40
N ALA A 70 2.43 7.04 -2.09
CA ALA A 70 2.94 8.02 -1.13
C ALA A 70 4.47 8.03 -1.03
N GLY A 71 5.13 6.98 -1.53
CA GLY A 71 6.57 6.75 -1.41
C GLY A 71 7.44 7.93 -1.84
N GLN A 72 8.41 8.29 -1.01
CA GLN A 72 9.48 9.22 -1.37
C GLN A 72 10.45 8.54 -2.34
N GLY A 73 10.39 8.89 -3.63
CA GLY A 73 11.31 8.40 -4.66
C GLY A 73 10.76 8.57 -6.07
N GLN A 74 11.66 8.66 -7.06
CA GLN A 74 11.31 8.44 -8.47
C GLN A 74 11.03 6.95 -8.67
N TRP A 75 9.86 6.51 -8.25
CA TRP A 75 9.34 5.19 -8.59
C TRP A 75 9.20 5.10 -10.11
N PRO A 76 9.38 3.91 -10.72
CA PRO A 76 9.29 3.78 -12.17
C PRO A 76 8.01 4.42 -12.69
N PRO A 77 8.04 4.97 -13.91
CA PRO A 77 6.85 5.52 -14.55
C PRO A 77 5.89 4.36 -14.83
N GLY A 78 5.10 3.99 -13.83
CA GLY A 78 3.83 3.35 -14.05
C GLY A 78 2.90 4.34 -14.76
N PRO A 79 1.79 3.86 -15.32
CA PRO A 79 0.84 4.72 -16.00
C PRO A 79 0.33 5.81 -15.05
N ALA A 80 0.02 6.97 -15.59
CA ALA A 80 -0.73 7.96 -14.83
C ALA A 80 -2.16 7.41 -14.64
N VAL A 81 -2.62 7.30 -13.38
CA VAL A 81 -3.95 6.78 -13.07
C VAL A 81 -4.82 7.88 -12.46
N PHE A 82 -6.04 8.00 -12.96
CA PHE A 82 -7.03 8.98 -12.53
C PHE A 82 -8.35 8.30 -12.14
N VAL A 83 -8.99 8.80 -11.08
CA VAL A 83 -10.31 8.35 -10.65
C VAL A 83 -11.30 9.51 -10.75
N ASP A 84 -12.45 9.29 -11.39
CA ASP A 84 -13.47 10.32 -11.60
C ASP A 84 -14.92 9.80 -11.41
N TYR A 85 -15.80 10.67 -10.90
CA TYR A 85 -17.24 10.44 -10.73
C TYR A 85 -18.06 10.53 -12.03
N ALA A 86 -17.42 10.52 -13.20
CA ALA A 86 -18.05 10.60 -14.50
C ALA A 86 -18.94 9.38 -14.76
N HIS A 87 -20.22 9.52 -14.40
CA HIS A 87 -21.27 8.51 -14.56
C HIS A 87 -22.35 8.95 -15.56
N THR A 88 -22.13 10.01 -16.34
CA THR A 88 -23.01 10.46 -17.44
C THR A 88 -22.21 10.58 -18.74
N PRO A 89 -22.86 10.48 -19.93
CA PRO A 89 -22.17 10.63 -21.21
C PRO A 89 -21.34 11.92 -21.31
N ASP A 90 -21.93 13.06 -20.95
CA ASP A 90 -21.26 14.37 -21.02
C ASP A 90 -20.07 14.48 -20.06
N ALA A 91 -20.22 13.98 -18.83
CA ALA A 91 -19.14 13.98 -17.86
C ALA A 91 -17.97 13.12 -18.35
N LEU A 92 -18.28 11.94 -18.91
CA LEU A 92 -17.30 11.01 -19.43
C LEU A 92 -16.57 11.58 -20.66
N GLU A 93 -17.31 12.24 -21.56
CA GLU A 93 -16.74 12.93 -22.73
C GLU A 93 -15.78 14.05 -22.30
N ASN A 94 -16.19 14.88 -21.34
CA ASN A 94 -15.37 15.98 -20.82
C ASN A 94 -14.06 15.48 -20.20
N VAL A 95 -14.13 14.41 -19.41
CA VAL A 95 -12.95 13.81 -18.77
C VAL A 95 -12.03 13.16 -19.81
N LEU A 96 -12.57 12.32 -20.71
CA LEU A 96 -11.76 11.65 -21.73
C LEU A 96 -11.10 12.66 -22.69
N ARG A 97 -11.82 13.69 -23.13
CA ARG A 97 -11.22 14.76 -23.96
C ARG A 97 -10.12 15.53 -23.23
N THR A 98 -10.30 15.76 -21.92
CA THR A 98 -9.28 16.40 -21.09
C THR A 98 -8.02 15.53 -21.04
N LEU A 99 -8.16 14.26 -20.71
CA LEU A 99 -7.04 13.33 -20.55
C LEU A 99 -6.35 13.01 -21.88
N ARG A 100 -7.10 12.91 -22.98
CA ARG A 100 -6.54 12.66 -24.32
C ARG A 100 -5.55 13.73 -24.76
N ARG A 101 -5.69 14.97 -24.28
CA ARG A 101 -4.75 16.08 -24.54
C ARG A 101 -3.48 16.02 -23.69
N LEU A 102 -3.48 15.24 -22.62
CA LEU A 102 -2.36 15.12 -21.68
C LEU A 102 -1.52 13.86 -21.90
N VAL A 103 -2.13 12.79 -22.40
CA VAL A 103 -1.46 11.51 -22.64
C VAL A 103 -0.84 11.45 -24.03
N SER A 104 0.40 10.97 -24.13
CA SER A 104 1.10 10.72 -25.39
C SER A 104 0.88 9.29 -25.92
N GLY A 105 0.73 8.32 -25.03
CA GLY A 105 0.41 6.93 -25.34
C GLY A 105 -1.10 6.66 -25.45
N ARG A 106 -1.52 5.48 -24.98
CA ARG A 106 -2.92 5.04 -24.98
C ARG A 106 -3.69 5.62 -23.81
N LEU A 107 -4.96 5.93 -24.05
CA LEU A 107 -5.94 6.24 -23.03
C LEU A 107 -6.76 4.98 -22.72
N VAL A 108 -6.54 4.40 -21.55
CA VAL A 108 -7.23 3.20 -21.06
C VAL A 108 -8.36 3.65 -20.13
N CYS A 109 -9.59 3.19 -20.37
CA CYS A 109 -10.76 3.57 -19.59
C CYS A 109 -11.41 2.35 -18.93
N VAL A 110 -11.39 2.31 -17.59
CA VAL A 110 -12.24 1.41 -16.79
C VAL A 110 -13.54 2.13 -16.49
N PHE A 111 -14.66 1.58 -16.92
CA PHE A 111 -15.96 2.19 -16.64
C PHE A 111 -17.05 1.13 -16.49
N GLY A 112 -18.20 1.57 -16.01
CA GLY A 112 -19.41 0.77 -15.84
C GLY A 112 -20.61 1.70 -15.76
N CYS A 113 -21.76 1.14 -15.41
CA CYS A 113 -22.98 1.91 -15.18
C CYS A 113 -23.71 1.38 -13.96
N GLY A 114 -24.45 2.25 -13.26
CA GLY A 114 -25.30 1.86 -12.15
C GLY A 114 -26.48 1.00 -12.61
N GLY A 115 -26.88 0.06 -11.76
CA GLY A 115 -28.16 -0.63 -11.89
C GLY A 115 -29.35 0.22 -11.42
N ASP A 116 -30.55 -0.22 -11.75
CA ASP A 116 -31.88 0.22 -11.34
C ASP A 116 -32.24 1.70 -11.63
N ARG A 117 -31.39 2.43 -12.37
CA ARG A 117 -31.57 3.89 -12.58
C ARG A 117 -31.23 4.39 -13.97
N ASP A 118 -30.33 3.71 -14.67
CA ASP A 118 -29.45 4.37 -15.63
C ASP A 118 -29.46 3.73 -17.02
N ARG A 119 -30.50 2.98 -17.37
CA ARG A 119 -30.54 2.18 -18.60
C ARG A 119 -30.40 3.01 -19.87
N GLY A 120 -31.10 4.14 -19.95
CA GLY A 120 -31.13 5.00 -21.15
C GLY A 120 -29.78 5.58 -21.56
N LYS A 121 -28.83 5.74 -20.62
CA LYS A 121 -27.51 6.34 -20.91
C LYS A 121 -26.40 5.33 -21.23
N ARG A 122 -26.65 4.02 -21.07
CA ARG A 122 -25.64 2.95 -21.21
C ARG A 122 -24.96 2.94 -22.58
N ALA A 123 -25.75 2.93 -23.65
CA ALA A 123 -25.22 2.94 -25.02
C ALA A 123 -24.47 4.25 -25.32
N MET A 124 -24.99 5.41 -24.93
CA MET A 124 -24.33 6.71 -25.13
C MET A 124 -22.98 6.78 -24.42
N MET A 125 -22.89 6.27 -23.18
CA MET A 125 -21.60 6.17 -22.47
C MET A 125 -20.62 5.25 -23.21
N GLY A 126 -21.11 4.11 -23.71
CA GLY A 126 -20.31 3.20 -24.53
C GLY A 126 -19.76 3.87 -25.79
N GLU A 127 -20.57 4.66 -26.50
CA GLU A 127 -20.16 5.39 -27.70
C GLU A 127 -19.09 6.44 -27.40
N VAL A 128 -19.27 7.22 -26.33
CA VAL A 128 -18.30 8.22 -25.88
C VAL A 128 -16.94 7.58 -25.60
N VAL A 129 -16.91 6.48 -24.82
CA VAL A 129 -15.67 5.73 -24.55
C VAL A 129 -15.09 5.16 -25.83
N GLY A 130 -15.95 4.51 -26.63
CA GLY A 130 -15.59 3.88 -27.89
C GLY A 130 -14.91 4.85 -28.86
N ARG A 131 -15.27 6.13 -28.85
CA ARG A 131 -14.70 7.16 -29.71
C ARG A 131 -13.44 7.83 -29.16
N LEU A 132 -13.28 7.92 -27.84
CA LEU A 132 -12.23 8.75 -27.21
C LEU A 132 -11.12 7.96 -26.51
N ALA A 133 -11.38 6.73 -26.08
CA ALA A 133 -10.39 5.84 -25.47
C ALA A 133 -9.74 4.92 -26.53
N ASP A 134 -8.57 4.38 -26.19
CA ASP A 134 -7.89 3.36 -26.98
C ASP A 134 -8.24 1.96 -26.48
N VAL A 135 -8.37 1.79 -25.16
CA VAL A 135 -8.76 0.52 -24.54
C VAL A 135 -9.87 0.76 -23.54
N ALA A 136 -10.90 -0.09 -23.55
CA ALA A 136 -12.00 -0.03 -22.60
C ALA A 136 -12.14 -1.34 -21.80
N LEU A 137 -12.16 -1.22 -20.47
CA LEU A 137 -12.46 -2.32 -19.57
C LEU A 137 -13.83 -2.07 -18.95
N LEU A 138 -14.81 -2.85 -19.39
CA LEU A 138 -16.19 -2.74 -18.94
C LEU A 138 -16.35 -3.55 -17.66
N SER A 139 -16.77 -2.89 -16.58
CA SER A 139 -16.78 -3.46 -15.23
C SER A 139 -18.08 -3.16 -14.49
N SER A 140 -18.31 -3.90 -13.40
CA SER A 140 -19.43 -3.66 -12.48
C SER A 140 -19.14 -2.43 -11.61
N ASP A 141 -20.02 -1.44 -11.62
CA ASP A 141 -19.89 -0.24 -10.77
C ASP A 141 -20.69 -0.41 -9.46
N ASN A 142 -22.00 -0.20 -9.55
CA ASN A 142 -22.99 -0.38 -8.50
C ASN A 142 -24.16 -1.13 -9.17
N PRO A 143 -24.03 -2.45 -9.41
CA PRO A 143 -25.02 -3.21 -10.17
C PRO A 143 -26.37 -3.28 -9.44
N ARG A 144 -26.40 -3.06 -8.11
CA ARG A 144 -27.61 -3.16 -7.29
C ARG A 144 -28.32 -4.47 -7.56
N ARG A 145 -29.61 -4.46 -7.93
CA ARG A 145 -30.38 -5.68 -8.19
C ARG A 145 -30.22 -6.19 -9.64
N GLU A 146 -29.60 -5.43 -10.53
CA GLU A 146 -29.37 -5.85 -11.92
C GLU A 146 -28.15 -6.76 -12.05
N ASN A 147 -28.20 -7.65 -13.05
CA ASN A 147 -27.06 -8.48 -13.42
C ASN A 147 -25.99 -7.63 -14.13
N ALA A 148 -24.74 -7.68 -13.66
CA ALA A 148 -23.63 -6.89 -14.23
C ALA A 148 -23.35 -7.20 -15.71
N ALA A 149 -23.52 -8.45 -16.15
CA ALA A 149 -23.37 -8.83 -17.55
C ALA A 149 -24.51 -8.27 -18.43
N ALA A 150 -25.73 -8.14 -17.90
CA ALA A 150 -26.83 -7.49 -18.60
C ALA A 150 -26.59 -5.98 -18.77
N ILE A 151 -26.11 -5.31 -17.71
CA ILE A 151 -25.68 -3.90 -17.79
C ILE A 151 -24.59 -3.75 -18.85
N ALA A 152 -23.62 -4.65 -18.87
CA ALA A 152 -22.55 -4.63 -19.84
C ALA A 152 -23.08 -4.80 -21.28
N ALA A 153 -24.00 -5.74 -21.51
CA ALA A 153 -24.63 -5.98 -22.80
C ALA A 153 -25.39 -4.74 -23.33
N ASP A 154 -26.01 -3.95 -22.45
CA ASP A 154 -26.66 -2.68 -22.81
C ASP A 154 -25.65 -1.58 -23.23
N ILE A 155 -24.36 -1.68 -22.82
CA ILE A 155 -23.30 -0.70 -23.12
C ILE A 155 -22.56 -1.05 -24.43
N GLU A 156 -22.36 -2.35 -24.70
CA GLU A 156 -21.58 -2.83 -25.85
C GLU A 156 -21.98 -2.25 -27.22
N PRO A 157 -23.28 -2.05 -27.56
CA PRO A 157 -23.67 -1.44 -28.83
C PRO A 157 -23.02 -0.07 -29.05
N GLY A 158 -22.94 0.74 -28.00
CA GLY A 158 -22.27 2.03 -28.03
C GLY A 158 -20.77 1.92 -28.30
N LEU A 159 -20.08 1.00 -27.62
CA LEU A 159 -18.64 0.76 -27.84
C LEU A 159 -18.34 0.38 -29.30
N ARG A 160 -19.18 -0.48 -29.89
CA ARG A 160 -19.09 -0.86 -31.31
C ARG A 160 -19.34 0.32 -32.24
N GLN A 161 -20.36 1.14 -31.95
CA GLN A 161 -20.63 2.38 -32.69
C GLN A 161 -19.44 3.36 -32.63
N GLY A 162 -18.74 3.42 -31.50
CA GLY A 162 -17.49 4.16 -31.33
C GLY A 162 -16.27 3.57 -32.07
N ARG A 163 -16.44 2.46 -32.80
CA ARG A 163 -15.40 1.71 -33.53
C ARG A 163 -14.38 1.02 -32.62
N MET A 164 -14.82 0.49 -31.47
CA MET A 164 -14.04 -0.46 -30.69
C MET A 164 -14.47 -1.90 -30.98
N GLU A 165 -13.49 -2.79 -31.11
CA GLU A 165 -13.72 -4.22 -31.30
C GLU A 165 -13.66 -4.96 -29.97
N LYS A 166 -14.50 -5.99 -29.82
CA LYS A 166 -14.47 -6.85 -28.64
C LYS A 166 -13.27 -7.77 -28.73
N THR A 167 -12.50 -7.86 -27.65
CA THR A 167 -11.33 -8.72 -27.55
C THR A 167 -11.31 -9.42 -26.18
N ASP A 168 -10.26 -10.19 -25.92
CA ASP A 168 -10.00 -10.83 -24.63
C ASP A 168 -8.83 -10.16 -23.89
N LEU A 169 -8.72 -10.46 -22.60
CA LEU A 169 -7.72 -9.85 -21.73
C LEU A 169 -6.30 -10.32 -22.07
N GLU A 170 -6.14 -11.56 -22.54
CA GLU A 170 -4.84 -12.12 -22.90
C GLU A 170 -4.24 -11.40 -24.10
N HIS A 171 -5.05 -11.14 -25.12
CA HIS A 171 -4.68 -10.37 -26.29
C HIS A 171 -4.21 -8.96 -25.91
N LEU A 172 -4.97 -8.27 -25.05
CA LEU A 172 -4.62 -6.93 -24.57
C LEU A 172 -3.31 -6.94 -23.76
N LEU A 173 -3.10 -7.94 -22.90
CA LEU A 173 -1.89 -8.07 -22.06
C LEU A 173 -0.66 -8.51 -22.86
N SER A 174 -0.84 -9.13 -24.03
CA SER A 174 0.27 -9.60 -24.87
C SER A 174 1.15 -8.46 -25.39
N GLY A 175 0.63 -7.22 -25.45
CA GLY A 175 1.33 -6.05 -25.98
C GLY A 175 1.65 -6.13 -27.47
N LYS A 176 1.20 -7.18 -28.18
CA LYS A 176 1.51 -7.43 -29.59
C LYS A 176 0.74 -6.50 -30.54
N THR A 177 -0.36 -5.90 -30.08
CA THR A 177 -1.18 -4.98 -30.87
C THR A 177 -1.44 -3.69 -30.09
N ARG A 178 -1.33 -2.53 -30.75
CA ARG A 178 -1.87 -1.25 -30.27
C ARG A 178 -3.32 -1.05 -30.72
N ALA A 179 -4.02 -2.14 -31.04
CA ALA A 179 -5.36 -2.09 -31.59
C ALA A 179 -6.34 -1.51 -30.54
N ARG A 180 -7.31 -0.73 -31.03
CA ARG A 180 -8.38 -0.23 -30.16
C ARG A 180 -9.33 -1.36 -29.85
N GLY A 181 -9.66 -1.56 -28.58
CA GLY A 181 -10.50 -2.69 -28.21
C GLY A 181 -11.12 -2.58 -26.83
N TYR A 182 -12.12 -3.42 -26.59
CA TYR A 182 -12.80 -3.51 -25.30
C TYR A 182 -12.94 -4.94 -24.81
N VAL A 183 -12.95 -5.10 -23.49
CA VAL A 183 -13.13 -6.39 -22.80
C VAL A 183 -14.09 -6.22 -21.63
N LEU A 184 -14.92 -7.24 -21.38
CA LEU A 184 -15.76 -7.32 -20.18
C LEU A 184 -14.97 -7.98 -19.05
N VAL A 185 -14.70 -7.22 -17.99
CA VAL A 185 -14.13 -7.71 -16.74
C VAL A 185 -15.10 -7.32 -15.63
N ALA A 186 -16.09 -8.19 -15.38
CA ALA A 186 -17.21 -7.89 -14.50
C ALA A 186 -16.76 -7.46 -13.09
N ASP A 187 -15.74 -8.11 -12.53
CA ASP A 187 -15.15 -7.70 -11.25
C ASP A 187 -14.35 -6.40 -11.41
N ARG A 188 -14.78 -5.34 -10.70
CA ARG A 188 -14.18 -4.01 -10.82
C ARG A 188 -12.73 -3.96 -10.39
N ARG A 189 -12.36 -4.73 -9.37
CA ARG A 189 -10.97 -4.79 -8.88
C ARG A 189 -10.08 -5.41 -9.94
N GLN A 190 -10.50 -6.51 -10.55
CA GLN A 190 -9.78 -7.14 -11.66
C GLN A 190 -9.67 -6.21 -12.87
N ALA A 191 -10.72 -5.45 -13.19
CA ALA A 191 -10.68 -4.46 -14.27
C ALA A 191 -9.64 -3.35 -14.00
N ILE A 192 -9.61 -2.78 -12.80
CA ILE A 192 -8.63 -1.77 -12.42
C ILE A 192 -7.20 -2.34 -12.45
N GLN A 193 -7.02 -3.56 -11.94
CA GLN A 193 -5.73 -4.26 -11.97
C GLN A 193 -5.23 -4.51 -13.39
N ALA A 194 -6.10 -5.03 -14.26
CA ALA A 194 -5.81 -5.25 -15.67
C ALA A 194 -5.44 -3.93 -16.36
N ALA A 195 -6.23 -2.86 -16.17
CA ALA A 195 -5.97 -1.57 -16.79
C ALA A 195 -4.60 -1.00 -16.43
N CYS A 196 -4.20 -1.08 -15.16
CA CYS A 196 -2.88 -0.62 -14.73
C CYS A 196 -1.75 -1.51 -15.23
N ALA A 197 -1.96 -2.82 -15.34
CA ALA A 197 -0.97 -3.76 -15.87
C ALA A 197 -0.76 -3.60 -17.38
N LEU A 198 -1.83 -3.28 -18.11
CA LEU A 198 -1.81 -3.05 -19.55
C LEU A 198 -1.04 -1.78 -19.93
N ALA A 199 -1.05 -0.78 -19.04
CA ALA A 199 -0.60 0.56 -19.33
C ALA A 199 0.86 0.78 -18.94
N THR A 200 1.60 1.42 -19.83
CA THR A 200 3.01 1.81 -19.66
C THR A 200 3.15 3.24 -19.13
N GLY A 201 4.38 3.71 -18.88
CA GLY A 201 4.62 5.09 -18.43
C GLY A 201 4.19 6.19 -19.41
N GLU A 202 3.96 5.85 -20.68
CA GLU A 202 3.40 6.77 -21.69
C GLU A 202 1.88 6.76 -21.73
N ASP A 203 1.26 5.73 -21.14
CA ASP A 203 -0.19 5.52 -21.14
C ASP A 203 -0.84 6.17 -19.92
N LEU A 204 -2.15 6.37 -20.00
CA LEU A 204 -2.97 6.93 -18.93
C LEU A 204 -4.19 6.04 -18.70
N VAL A 205 -4.48 5.73 -17.44
CA VAL A 205 -5.65 4.97 -17.01
C VAL A 205 -6.66 5.91 -16.36
N LEU A 206 -7.89 5.91 -16.86
CA LEU A 206 -9.05 6.52 -16.22
C LEU A 206 -9.92 5.42 -15.59
N VAL A 207 -10.26 5.56 -14.31
CA VAL A 207 -11.29 4.79 -13.64
C VAL A 207 -12.49 5.70 -13.41
N ALA A 208 -13.55 5.50 -14.18
CA ALA A 208 -14.74 6.36 -14.19
C ALA A 208 -15.96 5.68 -13.53
N GLY A 209 -16.86 6.50 -13.00
CA GLY A 209 -18.15 6.10 -12.44
C GLY A 209 -18.29 6.46 -10.96
N LYS A 210 -17.68 5.67 -10.08
CA LYS A 210 -17.80 5.78 -8.61
C LYS A 210 -17.14 7.00 -7.98
N GLY A 211 -16.05 7.49 -8.57
CA GLY A 211 -15.32 8.65 -8.08
C GLY A 211 -14.94 8.57 -6.60
N HIS A 212 -15.70 9.28 -5.76
CA HIS A 212 -15.43 9.42 -4.32
C HIS A 212 -16.10 8.34 -3.46
N GLU A 213 -17.02 7.55 -4.04
CA GLU A 213 -17.71 6.48 -3.33
C GLU A 213 -16.71 5.40 -2.87
N THR A 214 -16.76 5.06 -1.60
CA THR A 214 -15.91 4.04 -0.95
C THR A 214 -16.61 2.70 -0.79
N TYR A 215 -17.63 2.44 -1.61
CA TYR A 215 -18.45 1.24 -1.52
C TYR A 215 -18.95 0.78 -2.87
N GLN A 216 -19.27 -0.51 -2.99
CA GLN A 216 -20.01 -1.10 -4.11
C GLN A 216 -21.31 -1.72 -3.61
N ILE A 217 -22.41 -1.47 -4.32
CA ILE A 217 -23.75 -1.99 -3.98
C ILE A 217 -24.07 -3.21 -4.83
N ILE A 218 -24.27 -4.37 -4.19
CA ILE A 218 -24.70 -5.63 -4.82
C ILE A 218 -25.95 -6.12 -4.12
N GLY A 219 -27.06 -6.25 -4.86
CA GLY A 219 -28.39 -6.38 -4.28
C GLY A 219 -28.70 -5.17 -3.39
N ASP A 220 -28.91 -5.46 -2.11
CA ASP A 220 -29.14 -4.46 -1.04
C ASP A 220 -27.90 -4.24 -0.16
N GLU A 221 -26.82 -4.97 -0.42
CA GLU A 221 -25.63 -4.96 0.42
C GLU A 221 -24.64 -3.89 -0.06
N LYS A 222 -24.18 -3.05 0.88
CA LYS A 222 -23.12 -2.06 0.66
C LYS A 222 -21.79 -2.63 1.15
N ARG A 223 -20.91 -3.01 0.24
CA ARG A 223 -19.57 -3.55 0.54
C ARG A 223 -18.51 -2.49 0.39
N PHE A 224 -17.50 -2.47 1.26
CA PHE A 224 -16.36 -1.55 1.10
C PHE A 224 -15.64 -1.78 -0.23
N PHE A 225 -15.47 -0.71 -1.01
CA PHE A 225 -14.76 -0.74 -2.29
C PHE A 225 -14.38 0.69 -2.69
N ASP A 226 -13.09 1.01 -2.71
CA ASP A 226 -12.58 2.33 -3.11
C ASP A 226 -11.68 2.21 -4.34
N ASP A 227 -12.13 2.76 -5.47
CA ASP A 227 -11.38 2.76 -6.74
C ASP A 227 -9.95 3.29 -6.58
N ARG A 228 -9.73 4.26 -5.68
CA ARG A 228 -8.41 4.86 -5.43
C ARG A 228 -7.50 3.89 -4.70
N LEU A 229 -8.02 3.13 -3.74
CA LEU A 229 -7.25 2.10 -3.05
C LEU A 229 -6.94 0.93 -3.98
N GLU A 230 -7.92 0.51 -4.78
CA GLU A 230 -7.73 -0.57 -5.76
C GLU A 230 -6.72 -0.16 -6.85
N ALA A 231 -6.76 1.09 -7.32
CA ALA A 231 -5.77 1.64 -8.24
C ALA A 231 -4.36 1.70 -7.60
N LYS A 232 -4.24 2.13 -6.34
CA LYS A 232 -2.95 2.07 -5.62
C LYS A 232 -2.45 0.64 -5.52
N ASN A 233 -3.32 -0.31 -5.16
CA ASN A 233 -2.96 -1.73 -5.08
C ASN A 233 -2.58 -2.32 -6.44
N ALA A 234 -3.22 -1.89 -7.53
CA ALA A 234 -2.84 -2.28 -8.87
C ALA A 234 -1.43 -1.77 -9.24
N LEU A 235 -1.12 -0.51 -8.91
CA LEU A 235 0.23 0.05 -9.08
C LEU A 235 1.28 -0.60 -8.16
N LEU A 236 0.85 -1.24 -7.06
CA LEU A 236 1.74 -2.00 -6.20
C LEU A 236 2.04 -3.39 -6.76
N ARG A 237 1.26 -3.95 -7.69
CA ARG A 237 1.50 -5.33 -8.17
C ARG A 237 2.90 -5.53 -8.73
N TRP A 238 3.39 -6.75 -8.63
CA TRP A 238 4.71 -7.09 -9.13
C TRP A 238 4.69 -7.17 -10.65
N ASN A 239 5.77 -6.69 -11.25
CA ASN A 239 6.11 -6.84 -12.65
C ASN A 239 7.64 -6.98 -12.72
N THR A 240 8.18 -7.33 -13.89
CA THR A 240 9.64 -7.53 -14.02
C THR A 240 10.44 -6.28 -13.63
N ASP A 241 9.97 -5.08 -13.95
CA ASP A 241 10.68 -3.83 -13.62
C ASP A 241 10.73 -3.56 -12.10
N HIS A 242 9.65 -3.85 -11.37
CA HIS A 242 9.62 -3.77 -9.92
C HIS A 242 10.58 -4.77 -9.29
N LEU A 243 10.65 -6.01 -9.80
CA LEU A 243 11.57 -7.02 -9.28
C LEU A 243 13.03 -6.63 -9.51
N LEU A 244 13.38 -6.18 -10.73
CA LEU A 244 14.74 -5.75 -11.07
C LEU A 244 15.17 -4.53 -10.25
N ARG A 245 14.31 -3.52 -10.11
CA ARG A 245 14.61 -2.31 -9.32
C ARG A 245 14.74 -2.61 -7.83
N ALA A 246 13.87 -3.46 -7.30
CA ALA A 246 13.90 -3.81 -5.89
C ALA A 246 15.16 -4.60 -5.53
N THR A 247 15.54 -5.56 -6.38
CA THR A 247 16.64 -6.49 -6.09
C THR A 247 18.01 -6.04 -6.61
N GLY A 248 18.04 -5.13 -7.58
CA GLY A 248 19.25 -4.83 -8.34
C GLY A 248 19.71 -5.97 -9.25
N GLY A 249 18.87 -7.00 -9.42
CA GLY A 249 19.16 -8.17 -10.25
C GLY A 249 19.10 -7.87 -11.76
N THR A 250 19.46 -8.87 -12.56
CA THR A 250 19.44 -8.80 -14.02
C THR A 250 18.47 -9.83 -14.61
N LEU A 251 17.78 -9.47 -15.69
CA LEU A 251 16.95 -10.42 -16.43
C LEU A 251 17.87 -11.28 -17.30
N SER A 252 18.10 -12.53 -16.90
CA SER A 252 18.97 -13.46 -17.61
C SER A 252 18.31 -14.13 -18.81
N SER A 253 17.00 -14.38 -18.73
CA SER A 253 16.21 -14.97 -19.82
C SER A 253 14.70 -14.76 -19.60
N GLY A 254 13.91 -15.08 -20.63
CA GLY A 254 12.46 -14.88 -20.63
C GLY A 254 12.07 -13.44 -20.98
N GLY A 255 10.79 -13.25 -21.29
CA GLY A 255 10.23 -11.94 -21.58
C GLY A 255 9.95 -11.12 -20.32
N ARG A 256 9.94 -9.79 -20.45
CA ARG A 256 9.39 -8.92 -19.39
C ARG A 256 7.90 -9.23 -19.21
N ARG A 257 7.48 -9.39 -17.96
CA ARG A 257 6.09 -9.64 -17.58
C ARG A 257 5.50 -8.37 -16.97
N VAL A 258 4.35 -7.96 -17.50
CA VAL A 258 3.61 -6.77 -17.04
C VAL A 258 2.80 -7.03 -15.76
N LEU A 259 2.45 -8.29 -15.51
CA LEU A 259 1.71 -8.74 -14.35
C LEU A 259 2.33 -10.01 -13.78
N LEU A 260 2.65 -9.98 -12.50
CA LEU A 260 3.11 -11.12 -11.72
C LEU A 260 2.24 -11.28 -10.48
N GLY A 261 2.15 -12.52 -10.01
CA GLY A 261 1.42 -12.93 -8.82
C GLY A 261 2.19 -12.64 -7.53
N ALA A 262 1.92 -13.45 -6.52
CA ALA A 262 2.60 -13.36 -5.23
C ALA A 262 4.06 -13.83 -5.35
N ILE A 263 4.89 -13.37 -4.43
CA ILE A 263 6.24 -13.90 -4.24
C ILE A 263 6.16 -15.02 -3.23
N SER A 264 6.58 -16.22 -3.62
CA SER A 264 6.65 -17.39 -2.75
C SER A 264 8.07 -17.94 -2.71
N THR A 265 8.46 -18.47 -1.55
CA THR A 265 9.71 -19.20 -1.33
C THR A 265 9.48 -20.70 -1.19
N ASP A 266 8.24 -21.17 -1.39
CA ASP A 266 7.85 -22.58 -1.28
C ASP A 266 7.22 -23.05 -2.60
N SER A 267 7.97 -23.89 -3.34
CA SER A 267 7.58 -24.45 -4.64
C SER A 267 6.29 -25.28 -4.57
N ARG A 268 5.89 -25.74 -3.38
CA ARG A 268 4.62 -26.47 -3.18
C ARG A 268 3.40 -25.56 -3.30
N THR A 269 3.56 -24.28 -2.98
CA THR A 269 2.49 -23.28 -2.93
C THR A 269 2.39 -22.39 -4.16
N ILE A 270 3.30 -22.56 -5.14
CA ILE A 270 3.30 -21.77 -6.38
C ILE A 270 2.01 -22.00 -7.16
N GLU A 271 1.34 -20.89 -7.51
CA GLU A 271 0.23 -20.84 -8.46
C GLU A 271 0.68 -20.25 -9.81
N PRO A 272 -0.04 -20.53 -10.91
CA PRO A 272 0.24 -19.91 -12.20
C PRO A 272 0.31 -18.37 -12.11
N GLY A 273 1.39 -17.79 -12.62
CA GLY A 273 1.63 -16.34 -12.55
C GLY A 273 2.49 -15.87 -11.39
N ASP A 274 2.72 -16.70 -10.37
CA ASP A 274 3.53 -16.33 -9.20
C ASP A 274 5.03 -16.18 -9.53
N VAL A 275 5.73 -15.60 -8.56
CA VAL A 275 7.19 -15.48 -8.54
C VAL A 275 7.77 -16.46 -7.53
N PHE A 276 8.63 -17.36 -7.98
CA PHE A 276 9.37 -18.25 -7.09
C PHE A 276 10.74 -17.66 -6.74
N LEU A 277 11.03 -17.48 -5.46
CA LEU A 277 12.33 -17.01 -4.97
C LEU A 277 13.07 -18.17 -4.31
N ALA A 278 14.17 -18.61 -4.93
CA ALA A 278 14.94 -19.78 -4.52
C ALA A 278 15.90 -19.44 -3.36
N LEU A 279 15.47 -19.68 -2.12
CA LEU A 279 16.31 -19.50 -0.94
C LEU A 279 17.23 -20.70 -0.71
N THR A 280 18.45 -20.45 -0.24
CA THR A 280 19.37 -21.49 0.25
C THR A 280 19.40 -21.46 1.78
N GLY A 281 19.27 -22.63 2.40
CA GLY A 281 19.36 -22.84 3.84
C GLY A 281 20.42 -23.87 4.21
N GLU A 282 20.55 -24.18 5.50
CA GLU A 282 21.58 -25.10 6.01
C GLU A 282 21.42 -26.55 5.51
N HIS A 283 20.18 -26.98 5.25
CA HIS A 283 19.86 -28.34 4.84
C HIS A 283 19.01 -28.41 3.55
N PHE A 284 18.84 -27.29 2.84
CA PHE A 284 18.05 -27.25 1.62
C PHE A 284 18.56 -26.19 0.67
N ASP A 285 18.44 -26.44 -0.64
CA ASP A 285 18.67 -25.44 -1.67
C ASP A 285 17.41 -25.28 -2.53
N GLY A 286 16.75 -24.12 -2.44
CA GLY A 286 15.54 -23.79 -3.18
C GLY A 286 15.72 -23.86 -4.70
N HIS A 287 16.95 -23.70 -5.17
CA HIS A 287 17.30 -23.77 -6.58
C HIS A 287 17.02 -25.15 -7.20
N ASP A 288 17.07 -26.22 -6.40
CA ASP A 288 16.77 -27.59 -6.85
C ASP A 288 15.28 -27.77 -7.18
N TYR A 289 14.42 -26.85 -6.74
CA TYR A 289 12.97 -26.90 -6.95
C TYR A 289 12.46 -25.91 -8.00
N VAL A 290 13.36 -25.19 -8.69
CA VAL A 290 12.97 -24.22 -9.72
C VAL A 290 12.16 -24.89 -10.84
N ASP A 291 12.52 -26.10 -11.25
CA ASP A 291 11.79 -26.84 -12.29
C ASP A 291 10.36 -27.21 -11.88
N ILE A 292 10.13 -27.42 -10.58
CA ILE A 292 8.79 -27.67 -10.06
C ILE A 292 7.98 -26.37 -10.13
N ALA A 293 8.56 -25.24 -9.72
CA ALA A 293 7.90 -23.95 -9.79
C ALA A 293 7.55 -23.54 -11.24
N VAL A 294 8.50 -23.72 -12.18
CA VAL A 294 8.28 -23.44 -13.61
C VAL A 294 7.16 -24.33 -14.17
N ARG A 295 7.17 -25.64 -13.88
CA ARG A 295 6.10 -26.56 -14.34
C ARG A 295 4.72 -26.24 -13.76
N LYS A 296 4.66 -25.63 -12.57
CA LYS A 296 3.42 -25.12 -11.98
C LYS A 296 2.96 -23.78 -12.55
N GLY A 297 3.73 -23.19 -13.47
CA GLY A 297 3.38 -21.94 -14.14
C GLY A 297 3.92 -20.68 -13.46
N ALA A 298 5.00 -20.77 -12.67
CA ALA A 298 5.68 -19.57 -12.18
C ALA A 298 6.04 -18.65 -13.36
N ALA A 299 5.55 -17.42 -13.34
CA ALA A 299 5.82 -16.44 -14.41
C ALA A 299 7.20 -15.80 -14.27
N ALA A 300 7.76 -15.81 -13.06
CA ALA A 300 9.14 -15.43 -12.82
C ALA A 300 9.81 -16.30 -11.74
N VAL A 301 11.13 -16.45 -11.84
CA VAL A 301 11.97 -17.04 -10.79
C VAL A 301 13.13 -16.10 -10.45
N ILE A 302 13.48 -16.02 -9.17
CA ILE A 302 14.62 -15.26 -8.66
C ILE A 302 15.63 -16.25 -8.10
N VAL A 303 16.83 -16.25 -8.68
CA VAL A 303 17.87 -17.27 -8.46
C VAL A 303 19.26 -16.64 -8.36
N GLU A 304 20.21 -17.34 -7.76
CA GLU A 304 21.62 -16.95 -7.63
C GLU A 304 22.48 -17.45 -8.79
N ARG A 305 22.00 -18.45 -9.53
CA ARG A 305 22.71 -19.09 -10.64
C ARG A 305 21.86 -19.14 -11.92
N PRO A 306 22.47 -18.97 -13.11
CA PRO A 306 21.74 -19.06 -14.38
C PRO A 306 21.09 -20.43 -14.58
N LEU A 307 19.94 -20.45 -15.26
CA LEU A 307 19.25 -21.69 -15.64
C LEU A 307 19.68 -22.18 -17.04
N PRO A 308 19.70 -23.51 -17.28
CA PRO A 308 19.99 -24.11 -18.58
C PRO A 308 19.10 -23.57 -19.73
N PRO A 309 19.59 -23.52 -20.98
CA PRO A 309 18.89 -22.93 -22.15
C PRO A 309 17.54 -23.55 -22.51
N ASP A 310 17.42 -24.85 -22.34
CA ASP A 310 16.23 -25.68 -22.55
C ASP A 310 15.07 -25.35 -21.59
N ARG A 311 15.35 -24.61 -20.52
CA ARG A 311 14.37 -24.24 -19.47
C ARG A 311 13.80 -22.82 -19.60
N ARG A 312 14.00 -22.16 -20.75
CA ARG A 312 13.90 -20.68 -20.89
C ARG A 312 12.69 -20.11 -21.63
N GLN A 313 11.74 -20.93 -22.07
CA GLN A 313 10.89 -20.46 -23.17
C GLN A 313 9.87 -19.38 -22.77
N GLU A 314 9.47 -19.27 -21.49
CA GLU A 314 8.47 -18.26 -21.07
C GLU A 314 8.68 -17.62 -19.68
N THR A 315 9.20 -18.34 -18.69
CA THR A 315 9.42 -17.79 -17.35
C THR A 315 10.54 -16.75 -17.34
N ALA A 316 10.30 -15.59 -16.72
CA ALA A 316 11.33 -14.58 -16.51
C ALA A 316 12.33 -15.05 -15.45
N VAL A 317 13.61 -15.11 -15.78
CA VAL A 317 14.67 -15.55 -14.86
C VAL A 317 15.46 -14.32 -14.40
N ILE A 318 15.36 -14.00 -13.12
CA ILE A 318 16.04 -12.86 -12.50
C ILE A 318 17.22 -13.39 -11.69
N LEU A 319 18.42 -13.00 -12.12
CA LEU A 319 19.66 -13.36 -11.45
C LEU A 319 20.03 -12.31 -10.41
N VAL A 320 20.29 -12.74 -9.18
CA VAL A 320 20.75 -11.91 -8.06
C VAL A 320 22.00 -12.51 -7.44
N ALA A 321 22.74 -11.74 -6.66
CA ALA A 321 23.94 -12.25 -5.99
C ALA A 321 23.62 -13.09 -4.73
N ASP A 322 22.50 -12.81 -4.06
CA ASP A 322 22.06 -13.45 -2.82
C ASP A 322 20.53 -13.35 -2.74
N THR A 323 19.82 -14.47 -2.73
CA THR A 323 18.35 -14.49 -2.76
C THR A 323 17.73 -14.12 -1.42
N LEU A 324 18.40 -14.42 -0.29
CA LEU A 324 17.95 -13.99 1.03
C LEU A 324 18.06 -12.47 1.19
N ARG A 325 19.07 -11.83 0.60
CA ARG A 325 19.19 -10.37 0.49
C ARG A 325 18.13 -9.81 -0.45
N ALA A 326 17.95 -10.40 -1.62
CA ALA A 326 16.92 -9.98 -2.57
C ALA A 326 15.51 -10.00 -1.95
N LEU A 327 15.18 -11.01 -1.13
CA LEU A 327 13.91 -11.08 -0.39
C LEU A 327 13.73 -9.87 0.57
N GLY A 328 14.77 -9.53 1.32
CA GLY A 328 14.77 -8.35 2.19
C GLY A 328 14.62 -7.05 1.40
N ASP A 329 15.30 -6.93 0.26
CA ASP A 329 15.25 -5.74 -0.59
C ASP A 329 13.87 -5.56 -1.26
N LEU A 330 13.21 -6.65 -1.66
CA LEU A 330 11.82 -6.66 -2.13
C LEU A 330 10.84 -6.15 -1.07
N ALA A 331 10.99 -6.63 0.17
CA ALA A 331 10.16 -6.19 1.28
C ALA A 331 10.39 -4.70 1.62
N ARG A 332 11.65 -4.25 1.59
CA ARG A 332 12.01 -2.85 1.78
C ARG A 332 11.46 -1.95 0.67
N TYR A 333 11.52 -2.40 -0.58
CA TYR A 333 10.95 -1.72 -1.73
C TYR A 333 9.43 -1.54 -1.55
N ARG A 334 8.72 -2.62 -1.20
CA ARG A 334 7.28 -2.59 -0.88
C ARG A 334 6.96 -1.60 0.23
N ARG A 335 7.74 -1.64 1.32
CA ARG A 335 7.60 -0.73 2.46
C ARG A 335 7.71 0.74 2.03
N ARG A 336 8.74 1.06 1.26
CA ARG A 336 9.03 2.44 0.82
C ARG A 336 7.98 3.01 -0.13
N LEU A 337 7.38 2.18 -1.00
CA LEU A 337 6.26 2.60 -1.86
C LEU A 337 5.04 3.13 -1.07
N LEU A 338 4.89 2.65 0.16
CA LEU A 338 3.76 2.95 1.04
C LEU A 338 4.11 3.90 2.19
N ALA A 339 5.38 4.28 2.36
CA ALA A 339 5.77 5.29 3.32
C ALA A 339 5.48 6.70 2.77
N PRO A 340 5.06 7.68 3.58
CA PRO A 340 4.71 7.60 5.00
C PRO A 340 3.25 7.22 5.26
N ALA A 341 2.46 6.86 4.24
CA ALA A 341 1.03 6.58 4.36
C ALA A 341 0.70 5.38 5.27
N VAL A 342 1.58 4.38 5.32
CA VAL A 342 1.54 3.29 6.29
C VAL A 342 2.61 3.53 7.35
N ARG A 343 2.27 3.43 8.63
CA ARG A 343 3.24 3.46 9.73
C ARG A 343 3.72 2.06 10.06
N VAL A 344 5.01 1.89 10.37
CA VAL A 344 5.58 0.61 10.78
C VAL A 344 6.05 0.66 12.22
N VAL A 345 5.61 -0.32 13.01
CA VAL A 345 6.07 -0.58 14.38
C VAL A 345 6.97 -1.81 14.37
N GLY A 346 8.21 -1.67 14.82
CA GLY A 346 9.13 -2.78 15.06
C GLY A 346 9.21 -3.13 16.54
N ILE A 347 8.94 -4.38 16.90
CA ILE A 347 8.93 -4.84 18.29
C ILE A 347 9.97 -5.94 18.48
N THR A 348 10.91 -5.74 19.40
CA THR A 348 11.81 -6.78 19.89
C THR A 348 11.83 -6.84 21.42
N GLY A 349 12.52 -7.82 21.97
CA GLY A 349 12.51 -8.12 23.41
C GLY A 349 12.89 -9.56 23.71
N SER A 350 13.33 -9.85 24.94
CA SER A 350 13.57 -11.24 25.35
C SER A 350 12.24 -11.98 25.49
N SER A 351 11.26 -11.35 26.14
CA SER A 351 9.90 -11.88 26.32
C SER A 351 8.82 -10.84 25.96
N GLY A 352 7.58 -11.28 25.74
CA GLY A 352 6.42 -10.38 25.56
C GLY A 352 6.22 -9.82 24.14
N LYS A 353 7.16 -10.04 23.20
CA LYS A 353 7.07 -9.54 21.81
C LYS A 353 5.72 -9.82 21.15
N THR A 354 5.30 -11.09 21.13
CA THR A 354 4.05 -11.51 20.50
C THR A 354 2.84 -10.91 21.20
N THR A 355 2.84 -10.87 22.54
CA THR A 355 1.75 -10.28 23.33
C THR A 355 1.59 -8.79 23.02
N VAL A 356 2.69 -8.02 23.04
CA VAL A 356 2.67 -6.58 22.72
C VAL A 356 2.26 -6.34 21.28
N LYS A 357 2.71 -7.18 20.33
CA LYS A 357 2.27 -7.14 18.93
C LYS A 357 0.77 -7.35 18.79
N GLU A 358 0.19 -8.33 19.48
CA GLU A 358 -1.26 -8.60 19.47
C GLU A 358 -2.06 -7.45 20.08
N MET A 359 -1.64 -6.92 21.24
CA MET A 359 -2.29 -5.77 21.89
C MET A 359 -2.20 -4.50 21.03
N THR A 360 -1.03 -4.22 20.46
CA THR A 360 -0.82 -3.07 19.56
C THR A 360 -1.72 -3.17 18.33
N ALA A 361 -1.78 -4.35 17.71
CA ALA A 361 -2.65 -4.57 16.57
C ALA A 361 -4.14 -4.42 16.93
N ALA A 362 -4.56 -4.86 18.12
CA ALA A 362 -5.93 -4.70 18.59
C ALA A 362 -6.30 -3.22 18.83
N ILE A 363 -5.38 -2.42 19.38
CA ILE A 363 -5.58 -0.96 19.55
C ILE A 363 -5.83 -0.30 18.19
N PHE A 364 -4.98 -0.57 17.20
CA PHE A 364 -5.15 0.02 15.87
C PHE A 364 -6.36 -0.54 15.12
N ALA A 365 -6.71 -1.80 15.33
CA ALA A 365 -7.90 -2.39 14.72
C ALA A 365 -9.18 -1.70 15.23
N ALA A 366 -9.24 -1.40 16.53
CA ALA A 366 -10.36 -0.65 17.11
C ALA A 366 -10.43 0.80 16.58
N GLU A 367 -9.28 1.48 16.45
CA GLU A 367 -9.24 2.84 15.89
C GLU A 367 -9.73 2.89 14.44
N TYR A 368 -9.39 1.88 13.63
CA TYR A 368 -9.73 1.85 12.21
C TYR A 368 -11.00 1.04 11.88
N GLU A 369 -11.75 0.59 12.89
CA GLU A 369 -12.96 -0.21 12.70
C GLU A 369 -13.98 0.52 11.79
N ALA A 370 -14.15 1.83 11.99
CA ALA A 370 -15.06 2.66 11.21
C ALA A 370 -14.71 2.77 9.72
N VAL A 371 -13.48 2.42 9.32
CA VAL A 371 -13.03 2.45 7.92
C VAL A 371 -13.59 1.26 7.14
N GLY A 372 -13.98 0.17 7.81
CA GLY A 372 -14.62 -0.99 7.19
C GLY A 372 -13.70 -1.84 6.29
N CYS A 373 -12.38 -1.73 6.46
CA CYS A 373 -11.39 -2.53 5.72
C CYS A 373 -10.21 -2.99 6.60
N ASP A 374 -9.46 -4.00 6.14
CA ASP A 374 -8.29 -4.54 6.83
C ASP A 374 -7.15 -3.50 6.87
N SER A 375 -7.17 -2.65 7.91
CA SER A 375 -6.26 -1.50 8.04
C SER A 375 -4.97 -1.84 8.80
N VAL A 376 -4.84 -3.03 9.38
CA VAL A 376 -3.73 -3.39 10.28
C VAL A 376 -3.05 -4.69 9.83
N LEU A 377 -1.83 -4.56 9.34
CA LEU A 377 -0.97 -5.71 9.11
C LEU A 377 -0.24 -6.09 10.42
N LYS A 378 -0.09 -7.38 10.70
CA LYS A 378 0.78 -7.86 11.78
C LYS A 378 1.53 -9.13 11.41
N THR A 379 2.69 -9.35 12.04
CA THR A 379 3.41 -10.62 11.93
C THR A 379 2.51 -11.79 12.34
N ARG A 380 2.45 -12.84 11.51
CA ARG A 380 1.72 -14.08 11.79
C ARG A 380 2.66 -15.13 12.37
N GLY A 381 2.20 -15.86 13.39
CA GLY A 381 3.01 -16.90 14.04
C GLY A 381 4.40 -16.39 14.46
N ASN A 382 5.43 -17.14 14.09
CA ASN A 382 6.83 -16.87 14.36
C ASN A 382 7.59 -16.30 13.14
N LEU A 383 6.89 -15.65 12.19
CA LEU A 383 7.50 -15.04 11.01
C LEU A 383 8.25 -13.73 11.34
N ASN A 384 9.21 -13.81 12.25
CA ASN A 384 9.92 -12.67 12.85
C ASN A 384 11.44 -12.65 12.54
N ASN A 385 11.91 -13.59 11.72
CA ASN A 385 13.32 -13.72 11.31
C ASN A 385 13.57 -13.11 9.92
N LEU A 386 14.78 -13.33 9.38
CA LEU A 386 15.26 -12.81 8.09
C LEU A 386 14.50 -13.29 6.85
N ILE A 387 13.60 -14.27 6.98
CA ILE A 387 12.72 -14.74 5.90
C ILE A 387 11.27 -14.33 6.20
N GLY A 388 10.79 -14.61 7.41
CA GLY A 388 9.40 -14.41 7.80
C GLY A 388 8.96 -12.95 7.86
N LEU A 389 9.83 -12.04 8.35
CA LEU A 389 9.49 -10.62 8.40
C LEU A 389 9.36 -10.01 7.00
N PRO A 390 10.30 -10.25 6.06
CA PRO A 390 10.13 -9.85 4.66
C PRO A 390 8.82 -10.37 4.05
N LEU A 391 8.50 -11.67 4.21
CA LEU A 391 7.25 -12.24 3.70
C LEU A 391 6.00 -11.57 4.31
N SER A 392 6.07 -11.18 5.59
CA SER A 392 5.00 -10.40 6.23
C SER A 392 4.84 -9.03 5.56
N LEU A 393 5.94 -8.31 5.34
CA LEU A 393 5.95 -6.99 4.70
C LEU A 393 5.50 -6.98 3.24
N LEU A 394 5.80 -8.04 2.47
CA LEU A 394 5.37 -8.17 1.08
C LEU A 394 3.85 -8.17 0.91
N ARG A 395 3.11 -8.47 1.99
CA ARG A 395 1.64 -8.44 2.05
C ARG A 395 1.07 -7.05 2.33
N LEU A 396 1.91 -6.01 2.48
CA LEU A 396 1.44 -4.64 2.61
C LEU A 396 0.63 -4.21 1.38
N LYS A 397 -0.50 -3.55 1.64
CA LYS A 397 -1.42 -2.98 0.67
C LYS A 397 -1.74 -1.52 1.02
N ALA A 398 -2.38 -0.81 0.11
CA ALA A 398 -2.71 0.61 0.24
C ALA A 398 -3.80 0.92 1.28
N GLU A 399 -4.64 -0.06 1.61
CA GLU A 399 -5.64 0.07 2.68
C GLU A 399 -5.03 0.08 4.08
N HIS A 400 -3.87 -0.55 4.28
CA HIS A 400 -3.23 -0.55 5.58
C HIS A 400 -2.91 0.88 6.04
N ARG A 401 -2.92 1.06 7.37
CA ARG A 401 -2.52 2.29 8.06
C ARG A 401 -1.36 2.03 9.01
N VAL A 402 -1.32 0.83 9.60
CA VAL A 402 -0.24 0.40 10.48
C VAL A 402 0.18 -1.03 10.15
N ALA A 403 1.48 -1.30 10.24
CA ALA A 403 2.03 -2.64 10.27
C ALA A 403 2.83 -2.88 11.56
N VAL A 404 2.45 -3.91 12.31
CA VAL A 404 3.04 -4.26 13.60
C VAL A 404 3.91 -5.50 13.43
N LEU A 405 5.22 -5.30 13.42
CA LEU A 405 6.21 -6.31 13.04
C LEU A 405 7.01 -6.77 14.25
N GLU A 406 6.96 -8.07 14.50
CA GLU A 406 7.82 -8.72 15.48
C GLU A 406 9.20 -9.00 14.88
N MET A 407 10.26 -8.71 15.63
CA MET A 407 11.66 -8.90 15.23
C MET A 407 12.39 -9.82 16.21
N GLY A 408 12.70 -11.03 15.74
CA GLY A 408 13.46 -12.06 16.43
C GLY A 408 14.89 -12.15 15.92
N MET A 409 15.78 -12.68 16.76
CA MET A 409 17.19 -12.91 16.41
C MET A 409 17.76 -14.05 17.25
N ASN A 410 18.73 -14.75 16.68
CA ASN A 410 19.61 -15.72 17.34
C ASN A 410 21.07 -15.27 17.33
N ARG A 411 21.46 -14.37 16.41
CA ARG A 411 22.84 -13.90 16.24
C ARG A 411 22.92 -12.36 16.19
N PRO A 412 24.06 -11.76 16.55
CA PRO A 412 24.30 -10.34 16.35
C PRO A 412 24.12 -9.93 14.89
N GLY A 413 23.61 -8.72 14.66
CA GLY A 413 23.38 -8.12 13.34
C GLY A 413 22.04 -8.44 12.69
N GLU A 414 21.30 -9.45 13.17
CA GLU A 414 20.01 -9.82 12.57
C GLU A 414 18.94 -8.75 12.82
N ILE A 415 18.87 -8.17 14.02
CA ILE A 415 17.92 -7.08 14.31
C ILE A 415 18.25 -5.85 13.48
N LYS A 416 19.54 -5.50 13.33
CA LYS A 416 19.98 -4.43 12.43
C LYS A 416 19.48 -4.66 11.00
N ARG A 417 19.60 -5.89 10.49
CA ARG A 417 19.13 -6.25 9.14
C ARG A 417 17.61 -6.17 9.03
N LEU A 418 16.87 -6.69 10.01
CA LEU A 418 15.40 -6.63 10.07
C LEU A 418 14.89 -5.19 10.15
N ALA A 419 15.50 -4.35 10.98
CA ALA A 419 15.17 -2.94 11.09
C ALA A 419 15.49 -2.19 9.79
N GLY A 420 16.60 -2.52 9.11
CA GLY A 420 16.95 -1.95 7.80
C GLY A 420 15.96 -2.32 6.69
N ILE A 421 15.35 -3.51 6.76
CA ILE A 421 14.30 -3.96 5.83
C ILE A 421 12.96 -3.27 6.15
N ALA A 422 12.56 -3.28 7.42
CA ALA A 422 11.26 -2.78 7.87
C ALA A 422 11.16 -1.25 7.89
N ASP A 423 12.29 -0.56 8.11
CA ASP A 423 12.38 0.89 8.29
C ASP A 423 11.27 1.43 9.23
N PRO A 424 11.30 1.02 10.51
CA PRO A 424 10.21 1.31 11.44
C PRO A 424 10.13 2.80 11.79
N ASP A 425 8.91 3.34 11.79
CA ASP A 425 8.60 4.67 12.33
C ASP A 425 8.59 4.67 13.86
N ILE A 426 8.25 3.53 14.46
CA ILE A 426 8.18 3.32 15.90
C ILE A 426 8.93 2.03 16.24
N GLY A 427 9.84 2.08 17.20
CA GLY A 427 10.57 0.91 17.70
C GLY A 427 10.30 0.68 19.16
N CYS A 428 10.07 -0.57 19.56
CA CYS A 428 9.84 -0.96 20.93
C CYS A 428 10.79 -2.10 21.34
N ILE A 429 11.47 -1.93 22.47
CA ILE A 429 12.19 -3.02 23.14
C ILE A 429 11.44 -3.30 24.45
N THR A 430 10.74 -4.43 24.52
CA THR A 430 9.89 -4.75 25.67
C THR A 430 10.70 -4.97 26.95
N ASN A 431 11.80 -5.75 26.87
CA ASN A 431 12.73 -6.05 27.95
C ASN A 431 14.00 -6.74 27.42
N VAL A 432 15.03 -6.78 28.26
CA VAL A 432 16.28 -7.53 28.08
C VAL A 432 16.45 -8.50 29.25
N GLN A 433 16.36 -9.79 28.96
CA GLN A 433 16.55 -10.90 29.89
C GLN A 433 17.48 -11.94 29.25
N ALA A 434 18.07 -12.83 30.08
CA ALA A 434 18.89 -13.94 29.62
C ALA A 434 18.09 -14.90 28.71
N ALA A 435 18.22 -14.72 27.40
CA ALA A 435 17.60 -15.52 26.35
C ALA A 435 18.54 -15.55 25.14
N HIS A 436 18.54 -16.65 24.36
CA HIS A 436 19.44 -16.84 23.22
C HIS A 436 20.94 -16.72 23.56
N LEU A 437 21.33 -17.07 24.79
CA LEU A 437 22.72 -16.96 25.25
C LEU A 437 23.71 -17.79 24.43
N GLU A 438 23.27 -18.91 23.86
CA GLU A 438 24.10 -19.75 22.98
C GLU A 438 24.67 -18.96 21.79
N GLY A 439 23.88 -18.08 21.18
CA GLY A 439 24.32 -17.27 20.03
C GLY A 439 24.89 -15.89 20.39
N LEU A 440 24.74 -15.44 21.64
CA LEU A 440 25.01 -14.06 22.06
C LEU A 440 25.99 -13.96 23.24
N GLY A 441 26.34 -15.07 23.85
CA GLY A 441 27.30 -15.22 24.95
C GLY A 441 26.81 -14.70 26.31
N THR A 442 26.41 -13.43 26.39
CA THR A 442 26.13 -12.74 27.66
C THR A 442 24.84 -11.94 27.62
N ILE A 443 24.30 -11.55 28.78
CA ILE A 443 23.14 -10.66 28.85
C ILE A 443 23.42 -9.28 28.23
N ASP A 444 24.66 -8.79 28.32
CA ASP A 444 25.09 -7.57 27.62
C ASP A 444 25.13 -7.77 26.10
N GLY A 445 25.52 -8.96 25.62
CA GLY A 445 25.39 -9.36 24.22
C GLY A 445 23.94 -9.37 23.74
N VAL A 446 23.01 -9.89 24.56
CA VAL A 446 21.56 -9.83 24.30
C VAL A 446 21.08 -8.38 24.24
N ALA A 447 21.52 -7.53 25.17
CA ALA A 447 21.19 -6.11 25.18
C ALA A 447 21.69 -5.40 23.91
N ALA A 448 22.95 -5.62 23.53
CA ALA A 448 23.57 -5.02 22.36
C ALA A 448 22.81 -5.41 21.08
N ALA A 449 22.52 -6.70 20.90
CA ALA A 449 21.82 -7.18 19.72
C ALA A 449 20.36 -6.68 19.63
N LYS A 450 19.65 -6.50 20.76
CA LYS A 450 18.32 -5.85 20.73
C LYS A 450 18.42 -4.34 20.49
N GLY A 451 19.47 -3.70 21.01
CA GLY A 451 19.79 -2.29 20.82
C GLY A 451 20.01 -1.90 19.37
N GLU A 452 20.38 -2.86 18.52
CA GLU A 452 20.46 -2.69 17.06
C GLU A 452 19.18 -2.09 16.46
N LEU A 453 18.00 -2.38 17.04
CA LEU A 453 16.73 -1.78 16.59
C LEU A 453 16.79 -0.26 16.72
N PHE A 454 17.10 0.25 17.91
CA PHE A 454 17.16 1.69 18.17
C PHE A 454 18.31 2.38 17.41
N ALA A 455 19.42 1.66 17.21
CA ALA A 455 20.57 2.17 16.47
C ALA A 455 20.33 2.24 14.95
N ALA A 456 19.55 1.32 14.38
CA ALA A 456 19.25 1.29 12.95
C ALA A 456 18.09 2.21 12.54
N MET A 457 17.27 2.65 13.50
CA MET A 457 16.15 3.56 13.28
C MET A 457 16.59 4.97 12.91
N ARG A 458 15.78 5.62 12.06
CA ARG A 458 15.94 7.02 11.68
C ARG A 458 15.91 7.95 12.90
N ASP A 459 16.51 9.13 12.74
CA ASP A 459 16.56 10.13 13.81
C ASP A 459 15.19 10.71 14.16
N ASP A 460 14.25 10.78 13.23
CA ASP A 460 12.88 11.25 13.46
C ASP A 460 11.93 10.17 14.01
N ALA A 461 12.38 8.92 14.07
CA ALA A 461 11.56 7.79 14.53
C ALA A 461 11.40 7.76 16.06
N VAL A 462 10.24 7.26 16.52
CA VAL A 462 9.86 7.24 17.94
C VAL A 462 10.32 5.95 18.61
N ARG A 463 10.98 6.07 19.76
CA ARG A 463 11.46 4.93 20.55
C ARG A 463 10.59 4.74 21.79
N VAL A 464 9.99 3.57 21.93
CA VAL A 464 9.20 3.15 23.10
C VAL A 464 10.11 2.43 24.09
N ILE A 465 10.23 2.99 25.30
CA ILE A 465 11.29 2.66 26.26
C ILE A 465 10.67 2.08 27.53
N ASN A 466 11.07 0.86 27.88
CA ASN A 466 10.77 0.31 29.20
C ASN A 466 11.68 0.93 30.26
N TYR A 467 11.16 1.83 31.10
CA TYR A 467 11.94 2.43 32.19
C TYR A 467 12.12 1.50 33.40
N ASP A 468 11.44 0.36 33.49
CA ASP A 468 11.73 -0.62 34.52
C ASP A 468 13.04 -1.38 34.25
N ASP A 469 13.45 -1.50 32.98
CA ASP A 469 14.60 -2.30 32.55
C ASP A 469 15.88 -1.44 32.40
N PRO A 470 16.91 -1.62 33.26
CA PRO A 470 18.13 -0.81 33.21
C PRO A 470 18.90 -0.89 31.89
N LEU A 471 18.87 -2.04 31.21
CA LEU A 471 19.59 -2.23 29.95
C LEU A 471 18.85 -1.51 28.82
N VAL A 472 17.53 -1.59 28.77
CA VAL A 472 16.72 -0.81 27.81
C VAL A 472 16.90 0.69 28.03
N ARG A 473 16.93 1.15 29.28
CA ARG A 473 17.24 2.57 29.60
C ARG A 473 18.60 3.01 29.07
N ARG A 474 19.63 2.15 29.20
CA ARG A 474 20.98 2.43 28.69
C ARG A 474 20.97 2.56 27.17
N LEU A 475 20.30 1.65 26.47
CA LEU A 475 20.16 1.66 25.01
C LEU A 475 19.39 2.89 24.51
N ALA A 476 18.38 3.34 25.25
CA ALA A 476 17.56 4.49 24.89
C ALA A 476 18.32 5.84 24.91
N ARG A 477 19.55 5.89 25.44
CA ARG A 477 20.42 7.07 25.30
C ARG A 477 20.89 7.28 23.85
N GLN A 478 20.83 6.24 23.01
CA GLN A 478 21.16 6.28 21.60
C GLN A 478 19.99 6.87 20.79
N GLY A 479 20.31 7.73 19.81
CA GLY A 479 19.33 8.35 18.91
C GLY A 479 18.74 9.67 19.42
N ARG A 480 18.33 10.51 18.47
CA ARG A 480 17.86 11.90 18.70
C ARG A 480 16.34 12.08 18.58
N GLY A 481 15.61 11.02 18.26
CA GLY A 481 14.17 11.08 18.02
C GLY A 481 13.29 11.13 19.25
N GLY A 482 11.97 11.21 19.01
CA GLY A 482 10.96 11.17 20.04
C GLY A 482 11.05 9.92 20.91
N ARG A 483 10.73 10.07 22.20
CA ARG A 483 10.78 8.99 23.19
C ARG A 483 9.43 8.91 23.87
N ILE A 484 8.91 7.69 24.05
CA ILE A 484 7.75 7.42 24.89
C ILE A 484 8.16 6.36 25.88
N GLY A 485 8.22 6.72 27.15
CA GLY A 485 8.54 5.81 28.24
C GLY A 485 7.31 5.15 28.82
N PHE A 486 7.47 3.90 29.28
CA PHE A 486 6.50 3.23 30.14
C PHE A 486 7.15 2.65 31.39
N ALA A 487 6.39 2.56 32.49
CA ALA A 487 6.83 1.88 33.71
C ALA A 487 5.68 1.34 34.58
N VAL A 488 5.90 0.16 35.16
CA VAL A 488 5.04 -0.52 36.13
C VAL A 488 5.65 -0.49 37.53
N THR A 489 6.97 -0.45 37.69
CA THR A 489 7.62 -0.45 39.01
C THR A 489 7.81 0.96 39.57
N ARG A 490 8.02 1.07 40.89
CA ARG A 490 8.41 2.34 41.52
C ARG A 490 9.75 2.86 40.98
N SER A 491 10.66 1.97 40.61
CA SER A 491 11.99 2.34 40.09
C SER A 491 11.88 3.02 38.72
N GLY A 492 11.15 2.41 37.78
CA GLY A 492 10.95 2.98 36.45
C GLY A 492 10.12 4.26 36.46
N ARG A 493 9.13 4.38 37.35
CA ARG A 493 8.32 5.60 37.46
C ARG A 493 9.09 6.85 37.90
N ARG A 494 10.28 6.71 38.50
CA ARG A 494 11.15 7.85 38.86
C ARG A 494 11.68 8.60 37.64
N TYR A 495 11.61 7.99 36.45
CA TYR A 495 11.99 8.62 35.18
C TYR A 495 10.84 9.36 34.50
N HIS A 496 9.71 9.55 35.21
CA HIS A 496 8.53 10.29 34.73
C HIS A 496 8.02 9.85 33.33
N PRO A 497 7.74 8.54 33.10
CA PRO A 497 7.20 8.10 31.83
C PRO A 497 5.81 8.66 31.55
N GLU A 498 5.53 8.83 30.26
CA GLU A 498 4.22 9.18 29.71
C GLU A 498 3.18 8.10 30.06
N VAL A 499 3.56 6.82 30.02
CA VAL A 499 2.70 5.69 30.34
C VAL A 499 3.10 5.04 31.67
N ARG A 500 2.16 4.98 32.62
CA ARG A 500 2.42 4.48 33.98
C ARG A 500 1.34 3.50 34.38
N VAL A 501 1.75 2.40 35.00
CA VAL A 501 0.81 1.51 35.69
C VAL A 501 1.00 1.62 37.19
N THR A 502 -0.12 1.71 37.93
CA THR A 502 -0.16 1.70 39.39
C THR A 502 -1.26 0.76 39.90
N ARG A 503 -1.31 0.55 41.23
CA ARG A 503 -2.38 -0.21 41.91
C ARG A 503 -2.63 -1.61 41.32
N VAL A 504 -1.54 -2.31 40.98
CA VAL A 504 -1.59 -3.67 40.40
C VAL A 504 -2.09 -4.67 41.44
N ARG A 505 -3.12 -5.43 41.08
CA ARG A 505 -3.74 -6.48 41.90
C ARG A 505 -3.99 -7.72 41.05
N SER A 506 -3.57 -8.89 41.55
CA SER A 506 -3.96 -10.18 40.97
C SER A 506 -5.42 -10.50 41.33
N LEU A 507 -6.17 -11.00 40.35
CA LEU A 507 -7.51 -11.56 40.53
C LEU A 507 -7.49 -13.10 40.41
N GLY A 508 -6.31 -13.73 40.57
CA GLY A 508 -6.13 -15.16 40.35
C GLY A 508 -6.27 -15.51 38.87
N VAL A 509 -7.01 -16.58 38.56
CA VAL A 509 -7.24 -17.03 37.17
C VAL A 509 -8.09 -16.07 36.35
N ALA A 510 -8.82 -15.15 37.00
CA ALA A 510 -9.61 -14.12 36.32
C ALA A 510 -8.74 -12.99 35.72
N GLY A 511 -7.43 -12.95 36.01
CA GLY A 511 -6.47 -12.05 35.40
C GLY A 511 -5.95 -10.96 36.33
N MET A 512 -5.66 -9.78 35.79
CA MET A 512 -4.99 -8.68 36.49
C MET A 512 -5.83 -7.41 36.46
N ARG A 513 -5.85 -6.67 37.58
CA ARG A 513 -6.47 -5.35 37.68
C ARG A 513 -5.44 -4.30 38.05
N PHE A 514 -5.44 -3.17 37.35
CA PHE A 514 -4.49 -2.08 37.59
C PHE A 514 -5.06 -0.73 37.15
N THR A 515 -4.38 0.34 37.50
CA THR A 515 -4.68 1.69 37.00
C THR A 515 -3.63 2.07 35.97
N LEU A 516 -4.04 2.22 34.71
CA LEU A 516 -3.24 2.76 33.63
C LEU A 516 -3.36 4.29 33.67
N GLN A 517 -2.22 4.98 33.57
CA GLN A 517 -2.12 6.41 33.48
C GLN A 517 -1.35 6.77 32.21
N ILE A 518 -1.92 7.62 31.38
CA ILE A 518 -1.30 8.17 30.18
C ILE A 518 -1.34 9.69 30.32
N ASN A 519 -0.18 10.32 30.53
CA ASN A 519 -0.06 11.72 30.91
C ASN A 519 -0.94 12.02 32.15
N ASP A 520 -1.92 12.91 32.01
CA ASP A 520 -2.86 13.32 33.07
C ASP A 520 -4.13 12.47 33.13
N ARG A 521 -4.34 11.57 32.17
CA ARG A 521 -5.51 10.70 32.12
C ARG A 521 -5.22 9.40 32.87
N GLN A 522 -6.21 8.92 33.63
CA GLN A 522 -6.13 7.65 34.34
C GLN A 522 -7.38 6.82 34.12
N GLN A 523 -7.19 5.51 33.96
CA GLN A 523 -8.29 4.56 33.80
C GLN A 523 -7.95 3.26 34.55
N ARG A 524 -8.95 2.69 35.21
CA ARG A 524 -8.82 1.38 35.84
C ARG A 524 -9.14 0.30 34.82
N LEU A 525 -8.20 -0.62 34.61
CA LEU A 525 -8.33 -1.72 33.66
C LEU A 525 -8.37 -3.06 34.39
N THR A 526 -9.15 -4.00 33.85
CA THR A 526 -9.10 -5.42 34.19
C THR A 526 -8.80 -6.17 32.91
N VAL A 527 -7.72 -6.94 32.91
CA VAL A 527 -7.27 -7.70 31.74
C VAL A 527 -7.35 -9.19 32.07
N PRO A 528 -7.98 -10.02 31.22
CA PRO A 528 -8.10 -11.47 31.43
C PRO A 528 -6.79 -12.20 31.09
N ALA A 529 -5.67 -11.70 31.61
CA ALA A 529 -4.34 -12.27 31.45
C ALA A 529 -3.67 -12.37 32.83
N VAL A 530 -3.08 -13.52 33.13
CA VAL A 530 -2.46 -13.79 34.44
C VAL A 530 -1.00 -13.31 34.45
N GLY A 531 -0.53 -12.83 35.59
CA GLY A 531 0.88 -12.52 35.84
C GLY A 531 1.24 -11.04 35.60
N GLN A 532 2.15 -10.53 36.44
CA GLN A 532 2.59 -9.14 36.38
C GLN A 532 3.31 -8.77 35.08
N HIS A 533 3.94 -9.73 34.41
CA HIS A 533 4.58 -9.49 33.11
C HIS A 533 3.56 -9.04 32.04
N ASN A 534 2.31 -9.54 32.10
CA ASN A 534 1.26 -9.09 31.18
C ASN A 534 0.79 -7.66 31.48
N VAL A 535 0.88 -7.21 32.73
CA VAL A 535 0.65 -5.80 33.07
C VAL A 535 1.72 -4.91 32.43
N GLY A 536 2.97 -5.37 32.40
CA GLY A 536 4.06 -4.71 31.68
C GLY A 536 3.90 -4.71 30.17
N ASN A 537 3.30 -5.76 29.58
CA ASN A 537 2.98 -5.79 28.15
C ASN A 537 1.77 -4.89 27.80
N CYS A 538 0.86 -4.64 28.75
CA CYS A 538 -0.29 -3.74 28.56
C CYS A 538 0.07 -2.26 28.71
N ALA A 539 1.10 -1.94 29.50
CA ALA A 539 1.68 -0.60 29.62
C ALA A 539 2.45 -0.27 28.34
#